data_AF-A0A1Y2EJW9-F1
#
_entry.id   AF-A0A1Y2EJW9-F1
#
_cell.length_a   1.000
_cell.length_b   1.000
_cell.length_c   1.000
_cell.angle_alpha   90.00
_cell.angle_beta   90.00
_cell.angle_gamma   90.00
#
_symmetry.space_group_name_H-M   'P 1'
#
loop_
_entity.id
_entity.type
_entity.pdbx_description
1 polymer ?
#
loop_
_entity_poly.entity_id
_entity_poly.type
_entity_poly.pdbx_seq_one_letter_code
_entity_poly.pdbx_strand_id
1 'polypeptide(L)'
;MSSLFSTANDPQLGVALLRISPLVISSASLMFSWAQDISLGAFLHPSLRKDPTHPSGKILPRYLPAFMKPGIWGIGLTYPPATILCIFNGLSSQSREVRHLYLAGALLSIAHFCWGRSMFAILRRIQDPKTAGVPNEDALETWLPKHHTRTLLVNLPAFLCIFWATMATIIEGLK
;
A
#
# COMPACT_ATOMS: atom_id res chain seq x y z
N MET A 1 12.10 15.37 -33.96
CA MET A 1 11.96 14.77 -32.61
C MET A 1 13.24 14.96 -31.80
N SER A 2 13.66 16.22 -31.57
CA SER A 2 14.92 16.54 -30.91
C SER A 2 14.75 17.76 -30.02
N SER A 3 14.18 17.60 -28.82
CA SER A 3 14.24 18.64 -27.77
C SER A 3 13.80 18.20 -26.37
N LEU A 4 13.67 16.90 -26.08
CA LEU A 4 13.23 16.49 -24.74
C LEU A 4 14.34 16.59 -23.67
N PHE A 5 15.60 16.76 -24.08
CA PHE A 5 16.76 16.79 -23.19
C PHE A 5 17.70 17.98 -23.46
N SER A 6 17.14 19.18 -23.61
CA SER A 6 17.93 20.41 -23.49
C SER A 6 18.08 20.75 -22.02
N THR A 7 19.29 21.10 -21.57
CA THR A 7 19.63 21.44 -20.17
C THR A 7 18.79 22.58 -19.58
N ALA A 8 18.08 23.35 -20.41
CA ALA A 8 17.11 24.35 -19.98
C ALA A 8 15.80 23.76 -19.39
N ASN A 9 15.50 22.49 -19.66
CA ASN A 9 14.27 21.81 -19.21
C ASN A 9 14.45 20.96 -17.95
N ASP A 10 15.69 20.74 -17.48
CA ASP A 10 16.00 19.86 -16.34
C ASP A 10 15.27 20.24 -15.05
N PRO A 11 15.15 21.55 -14.67
CA PRO A 11 14.39 21.94 -13.48
C PRO A 11 12.90 21.61 -13.61
N GLN A 12 12.33 21.75 -14.81
CA GLN A 12 10.91 21.46 -15.05
C GLN A 12 10.63 19.96 -15.02
N LEU A 13 11.55 19.14 -15.54
CA LEU A 13 11.44 17.68 -15.45
C LEU A 13 11.53 17.20 -13.99
N GLY A 14 12.45 17.75 -13.20
CA GLY A 14 12.58 17.43 -11.78
C GLY A 14 11.31 17.72 -10.98
N VAL A 15 10.68 18.89 -11.21
CA VAL A 15 9.42 19.25 -10.57
C VAL A 15 8.29 18.34 -11.04
N ALA A 16 8.18 18.06 -12.34
CA ALA A 16 7.17 17.14 -12.88
C ALA A 16 7.26 15.75 -12.22
N LEU A 17 8.47 15.19 -12.10
CA LEU A 17 8.71 13.93 -11.43
C LEU A 17 8.32 14.00 -9.95
N LEU A 18 8.70 15.06 -9.24
CA LEU A 18 8.35 15.26 -7.83
C LEU A 18 6.83 15.26 -7.61
N ARG A 19 6.07 15.86 -8.53
CA ARG A 19 4.60 16.00 -8.45
C ARG A 19 3.85 14.71 -8.74
N ILE A 20 4.34 13.93 -9.71
CA ILE A 20 3.67 12.71 -10.19
C ILE A 20 4.09 11.47 -9.39
N SER A 21 5.31 11.46 -8.84
CA SER A 21 5.84 10.31 -8.08
C SER A 21 4.93 9.81 -6.95
N PRO A 22 4.26 10.66 -6.14
CA PRO A 22 3.28 10.19 -5.16
C PRO A 22 2.21 9.28 -5.74
N LEU A 23 1.67 9.59 -6.92
CA LEU A 23 0.62 8.81 -7.56
C LEU A 23 1.14 7.44 -8.01
N VAL A 24 2.32 7.40 -8.62
CA VAL A 24 2.94 6.14 -9.07
C VAL A 24 3.21 5.23 -7.86
N ILE A 25 3.79 5.79 -6.81
CA ILE A 25 4.17 5.02 -5.62
C ILE A 25 2.93 4.57 -4.83
N SER A 26 1.92 5.43 -4.70
CA SER A 26 0.64 5.06 -4.04
C SER A 26 -0.16 4.03 -4.83
N SER A 27 -0.09 4.05 -6.17
CA SER A 27 -0.65 2.99 -7.01
C SER A 27 0.00 1.64 -6.70
N ALA A 28 1.33 1.62 -6.54
CA ALA A 28 2.07 0.40 -6.20
C ALA A 28 1.70 -0.13 -4.80
N SER A 29 1.53 0.74 -3.80
CA SER A 29 1.10 0.30 -2.46
C SER A 29 -0.35 -0.21 -2.45
N LEU A 30 -1.25 0.39 -3.22
CA LEU A 30 -2.63 -0.07 -3.37
C LEU A 30 -2.69 -1.42 -4.08
N MET A 31 -1.91 -1.60 -5.15
CA MET A 31 -1.78 -2.87 -5.86
C MET A 31 -1.21 -3.95 -4.96
N PHE A 32 -0.23 -3.63 -4.11
CA PHE A 32 0.25 -4.57 -3.11
C PHE A 32 -0.84 -4.98 -2.12
N SER A 33 -1.64 -4.02 -1.62
CA SER A 33 -2.79 -4.31 -0.75
C SER A 33 -3.80 -5.26 -1.41
N TRP A 34 -4.06 -5.07 -2.70
CA TRP A 34 -4.92 -5.95 -3.50
C TRP A 34 -4.32 -7.36 -3.68
N ALA A 35 -3.03 -7.45 -3.98
CA ALA A 35 -2.33 -8.73 -4.12
C ALA A 35 -2.32 -9.54 -2.82
N GLN A 36 -2.16 -8.88 -1.67
CA GLN A 36 -2.31 -9.52 -0.35
C GLN A 36 -3.71 -10.12 -0.18
N ASP A 37 -4.74 -9.40 -0.62
CA ASP A 37 -6.12 -9.81 -0.47
C ASP A 37 -6.45 -11.07 -1.26
N ILE A 38 -6.10 -11.08 -2.55
CA ILE A 38 -6.29 -12.25 -3.41
C ILE A 38 -5.48 -13.45 -2.89
N SER A 39 -4.21 -13.22 -2.59
CA SER A 39 -3.28 -14.29 -2.22
C SER A 39 -3.66 -14.99 -0.92
N LEU A 40 -4.03 -14.22 0.09
CA LEU A 40 -4.41 -14.77 1.40
C LEU A 40 -5.89 -15.18 1.42
N GLY A 41 -6.76 -14.46 0.73
CA GLY A 41 -8.18 -14.79 0.58
C GLY A 41 -8.43 -16.11 -0.14
N ALA A 42 -7.53 -16.50 -1.05
CA ALA A 42 -7.61 -17.79 -1.74
C ALA A 42 -7.64 -18.99 -0.78
N PHE A 43 -6.95 -18.91 0.37
CA PHE A 43 -6.99 -19.96 1.40
C PHE A 43 -8.34 -20.07 2.12
N LEU A 44 -9.23 -19.08 1.99
CA LEU A 44 -10.58 -19.13 2.55
C LEU A 44 -11.65 -19.38 1.49
N HIS A 45 -11.26 -19.74 0.26
CA HIS A 45 -12.20 -20.01 -0.81
C HIS A 45 -13.18 -21.13 -0.42
N PRO A 46 -14.49 -21.00 -0.74
CA PRO A 46 -15.49 -22.00 -0.34
C PRO A 46 -15.19 -23.43 -0.78
N SER A 47 -14.49 -23.64 -1.90
CA SER A 47 -14.10 -24.98 -2.36
C SER A 47 -13.05 -25.66 -1.48
N LEU A 48 -12.32 -24.90 -0.67
CA LEU A 48 -11.35 -25.43 0.30
C LEU A 48 -12.00 -25.59 1.67
N ARG A 49 -13.04 -24.80 1.99
CA ARG A 49 -13.71 -24.84 3.29
C ARG A 49 -14.25 -26.24 3.58
N LYS A 50 -13.93 -26.76 4.77
CA LYS A 50 -14.31 -28.10 5.28
C LYS A 50 -13.57 -29.27 4.63
N ASP A 51 -12.55 -29.01 3.80
CA ASP A 51 -11.63 -30.06 3.36
C ASP A 51 -10.78 -30.53 4.56
N PRO A 52 -10.88 -31.79 5.00
CA PRO A 52 -10.04 -32.31 6.09
C PRO A 52 -8.54 -32.31 5.73
N THR A 53 -8.21 -32.14 4.46
CA THR A 53 -6.85 -32.00 3.93
C THR A 53 -6.44 -30.54 3.66
N HIS A 54 -7.18 -29.57 4.21
CA HIS A 54 -6.97 -28.14 3.97
C HIS A 54 -5.48 -27.75 4.05
N PRO A 55 -4.94 -27.07 3.03
CA PRO A 55 -3.49 -26.85 2.94
C PRO A 55 -2.96 -25.80 3.92
N SER A 56 -3.81 -24.98 4.53
CA SER A 56 -3.43 -23.85 5.40
C SER A 56 -2.43 -24.23 6.49
N GLY A 57 -2.68 -25.31 7.25
CA GLY A 57 -1.84 -25.70 8.39
C GLY A 57 -0.42 -26.12 8.01
N LYS A 58 -0.20 -26.49 6.74
CA LYS A 58 1.11 -26.91 6.21
C LYS A 58 1.77 -25.84 5.34
N ILE A 59 0.99 -25.22 4.45
CA ILE A 59 1.49 -24.27 3.46
C ILE A 59 1.63 -22.88 4.08
N LEU A 60 0.64 -22.39 4.82
CA LEU A 60 0.60 -21.00 5.27
C LEU A 60 1.78 -20.61 6.17
N PRO A 61 2.26 -21.44 7.12
CA PRO A 61 3.45 -21.12 7.91
C PRO A 61 4.73 -20.93 7.08
N ARG A 62 4.82 -21.55 5.88
CA ARG A 62 5.95 -21.42 4.95
C ARG A 62 5.73 -20.32 3.92
N TYR A 63 4.53 -20.24 3.38
CA TYR A 63 4.11 -19.27 2.38
C TYR A 63 4.16 -17.85 2.94
N LEU A 64 3.66 -17.65 4.15
CA LEU A 64 3.52 -16.32 4.73
C LEU A 64 4.86 -15.61 4.96
N PRO A 65 5.92 -16.24 5.54
CA PRO A 65 7.24 -15.64 5.55
C PRO A 65 7.81 -15.37 4.16
N ALA A 66 7.61 -16.29 3.21
CA ALA A 66 8.13 -16.14 1.84
C ALA A 66 7.50 -14.96 1.11
N PHE A 67 6.19 -14.73 1.33
CA PHE A 67 5.44 -13.62 0.76
C PHE A 67 5.66 -12.30 1.52
N MET A 68 5.63 -12.32 2.86
CA MET A 68 5.69 -11.11 3.67
C MET A 68 7.10 -10.53 3.85
N LYS A 69 8.17 -11.33 3.79
CA LYS A 69 9.55 -10.80 3.83
C LYS A 69 9.83 -9.79 2.72
N PRO A 70 9.60 -10.09 1.43
CA PRO A 70 9.69 -9.09 0.37
C PRO A 70 8.55 -8.06 0.46
N GLY A 71 7.36 -8.47 0.94
CA GLY A 71 6.24 -7.55 1.15
C GLY A 71 6.55 -6.40 2.11
N ILE A 72 7.33 -6.63 3.17
CA ILE A 72 7.79 -5.57 4.09
C ILE A 72 8.64 -4.53 3.36
N TRP A 73 9.51 -4.97 2.44
CA TRP A 73 10.25 -4.05 1.58
C TRP A 73 9.30 -3.27 0.65
N GLY A 74 8.29 -3.94 0.09
CA GLY A 74 7.23 -3.27 -0.68
C GLY A 74 6.54 -2.15 0.11
N ILE A 75 6.18 -2.40 1.37
CA ILE A 75 5.60 -1.38 2.26
C ILE A 75 6.61 -0.25 2.54
N GLY A 76 7.85 -0.60 2.90
CA GLY A 76 8.90 0.36 3.24
C GLY A 76 9.35 1.24 2.07
N LEU A 77 9.29 0.73 0.84
CA LEU A 77 9.65 1.46 -0.38
C LEU A 77 8.48 2.25 -0.98
N THR A 78 7.27 2.07 -0.48
CA THR A 78 6.09 2.76 -1.02
C THR A 78 5.50 3.78 -0.05
N TYR A 79 5.15 3.39 1.18
CA TYR A 79 4.46 4.29 2.10
C TYR A 79 5.33 5.48 2.57
N PRO A 80 6.55 5.28 3.13
CA PRO A 80 7.37 6.42 3.56
C PRO A 80 7.76 7.36 2.41
N PRO A 81 8.23 6.88 1.24
CA PRO A 81 8.52 7.76 0.11
C PRO A 81 7.28 8.52 -0.39
N ALA A 82 6.14 7.86 -0.56
CA ALA A 82 4.90 8.53 -0.95
C ALA A 82 4.50 9.62 0.06
N THR A 83 4.59 9.33 1.36
CA THR A 83 4.31 10.30 2.43
C THR A 83 5.23 11.51 2.34
N ILE A 84 6.54 11.31 2.22
CA ILE A 84 7.52 12.39 2.13
C ILE A 84 7.26 13.26 0.90
N LEU A 85 7.03 12.63 -0.26
CA LEU A 85 6.75 13.35 -1.50
C LEU A 85 5.41 14.10 -1.41
N CYS A 86 4.38 13.52 -0.79
CA CYS A 86 3.12 14.22 -0.52
C CYS A 86 3.33 15.45 0.37
N ILE A 87 4.16 15.35 1.42
CA ILE A 87 4.48 16.50 2.28
C ILE A 87 5.18 17.60 1.48
N PHE A 88 6.21 17.26 0.69
CA PHE A 88 6.88 18.24 -0.17
C PHE A 88 5.91 18.92 -1.13
N ASN A 89 5.02 18.14 -1.75
CA ASN A 89 4.02 18.69 -2.67
C ASN A 89 2.95 19.52 -1.95
N GLY A 90 2.58 19.17 -0.72
CA GLY A 90 1.66 19.92 0.12
C GLY A 90 2.20 21.26 0.63
N LEU A 91 3.53 21.41 0.66
CA LEU A 91 4.23 22.63 1.06
C LEU A 91 4.61 23.54 -0.12
N SER A 92 4.15 23.22 -1.33
CA SER A 92 4.49 24.02 -2.51
C SER A 92 3.65 25.28 -2.68
N SER A 93 3.89 25.99 -3.79
CA SER A 93 3.14 27.15 -4.26
C SER A 93 1.88 26.82 -5.07
N GLN A 94 1.48 25.54 -5.15
CA GLN A 94 0.22 25.11 -5.81
C GLN A 94 -1.01 25.64 -5.05
N SER A 95 -2.21 25.51 -5.62
CA SER A 95 -3.44 25.92 -4.96
C SER A 95 -3.60 25.31 -3.57
N ARG A 96 -4.38 25.99 -2.73
CA ARG A 96 -4.65 25.55 -1.36
C ARG A 96 -5.27 24.15 -1.34
N GLU A 97 -6.16 23.90 -2.29
CA GLU A 97 -6.91 22.66 -2.46
C GLU A 97 -5.97 21.51 -2.83
N VAL A 98 -5.10 21.69 -3.82
CA VAL A 98 -4.08 20.71 -4.21
C VAL A 98 -3.18 20.36 -3.03
N ARG A 99 -2.71 21.39 -2.32
CA ARG A 99 -1.83 21.21 -1.17
C ARG A 99 -2.51 20.40 -0.06
N HIS A 100 -3.76 20.73 0.27
CA HIS A 100 -4.52 20.00 1.27
C HIS A 100 -4.76 18.55 0.86
N LEU A 101 -5.03 18.26 -0.42
CA LEU A 101 -5.19 16.89 -0.90
C LEU A 101 -3.89 16.07 -0.75
N TYR A 102 -2.73 16.64 -1.10
CA TYR A 102 -1.45 15.95 -0.85
C TYR A 102 -1.22 15.72 0.65
N LEU A 103 -1.45 16.71 1.50
CA LEU A 103 -1.29 16.56 2.96
C LEU A 103 -2.26 15.54 3.57
N ALA A 104 -3.50 15.50 3.10
CA ALA A 104 -4.48 14.49 3.50
C ALA A 104 -4.03 13.09 3.07
N GLY A 105 -3.52 12.94 1.85
CA GLY A 105 -2.90 11.70 1.37
C GLY A 105 -1.73 11.25 2.24
N ALA A 106 -0.86 12.18 2.65
CA ALA A 106 0.25 11.91 3.56
C ALA A 106 -0.24 11.43 4.94
N LEU A 107 -1.25 12.09 5.50
CA LEU A 107 -1.83 11.74 6.80
C LEU A 107 -2.44 10.33 6.77
N LEU A 108 -3.20 10.01 5.73
CA LEU A 108 -3.81 8.69 5.56
C LEU A 108 -2.75 7.60 5.31
N SER A 109 -1.67 7.93 4.57
CA SER A 109 -0.51 7.05 4.40
C SER A 109 0.20 6.75 5.72
N ILE A 110 0.29 7.73 6.63
CA ILE A 110 0.79 7.51 8.00
C ILE A 110 -0.19 6.63 8.80
N ALA A 111 -1.49 6.89 8.69
CA ALA A 111 -2.52 6.13 9.40
C ALA A 111 -2.54 4.63 9.04
N HIS A 112 -2.04 4.25 7.86
CA HIS A 112 -1.79 2.84 7.49
C HIS A 112 -1.08 2.05 8.60
N PHE A 113 -0.07 2.65 9.23
CA PHE A 113 0.78 1.99 10.21
C PHE A 113 0.06 1.72 11.54
N CYS A 114 -1.09 2.36 11.82
CA CYS A 114 -1.89 2.10 13.02
C CYS A 114 -2.38 0.63 13.11
N TRP A 115 -2.55 -0.06 11.97
CA TRP A 115 -2.93 -1.47 11.95
C TRP A 115 -1.77 -2.43 12.20
N GLY A 116 -0.53 -1.97 12.03
CA GLY A 116 0.67 -2.81 11.97
C GLY A 116 0.81 -3.75 13.16
N ARG A 117 0.70 -3.23 14.40
CA ARG A 117 0.84 -4.05 15.62
C ARG A 117 -0.14 -5.22 15.65
N SER A 118 -1.42 -4.96 15.35
CA SER A 118 -2.48 -5.97 15.38
C SER A 118 -2.32 -7.00 14.25
N MET A 119 -2.00 -6.55 13.04
CA MET A 119 -1.81 -7.41 11.88
C MET A 119 -0.61 -8.35 12.09
N PHE A 120 0.54 -7.81 12.52
CA PHE A 120 1.75 -8.61 12.75
C PHE A 120 1.58 -9.61 13.89
N ALA A 121 0.76 -9.33 14.90
CA ALA A 121 0.48 -10.30 15.95
C ALA A 121 -0.21 -11.57 15.39
N ILE A 122 -1.18 -11.40 14.49
CA ILE A 122 -1.86 -12.52 13.84
C ILE A 122 -0.91 -13.29 12.90
N LEU A 123 -0.11 -12.56 12.10
CA LEU A 123 0.87 -13.18 11.21
C LEU A 123 1.92 -13.99 11.98
N ARG A 124 2.35 -13.51 13.16
CA ARG A 124 3.28 -14.24 14.03
C ARG A 124 2.68 -15.52 14.59
N ARG A 125 1.37 -15.53 14.91
CA ARG A 125 0.68 -16.75 15.36
C ARG A 125 0.75 -17.84 14.29
N ILE A 126 0.51 -17.49 13.02
CA ILE A 126 0.57 -18.45 11.89
C ILE A 126 1.98 -19.04 11.73
N GLN A 127 3.01 -18.28 12.11
CA GLN A 127 4.41 -18.66 11.98
C GLN A 127 4.96 -19.35 13.25
N ASP A 128 4.17 -19.51 14.31
CA ASP A 128 4.64 -20.07 15.57
C ASP A 128 4.93 -21.57 15.41
N PRO A 129 6.20 -22.02 15.57
CA PRO A 129 6.57 -23.43 15.46
C PRO A 129 5.81 -24.34 16.44
N LYS A 130 5.33 -23.79 17.57
CA LYS A 130 4.54 -24.54 18.56
C LYS A 130 3.14 -24.90 18.06
N THR A 131 2.67 -24.24 17.00
CA THR A 131 1.36 -24.47 16.38
C THR A 131 1.47 -25.11 15.00
N ALA A 132 2.62 -25.69 14.67
CA ALA A 132 2.85 -26.33 13.38
C ALA A 132 1.82 -27.43 13.09
N GLY A 133 1.22 -27.39 11.89
CA GLY A 133 0.20 -28.35 11.47
C GLY A 133 -1.23 -28.04 11.96
N VAL A 134 -1.41 -27.07 12.85
CA VAL A 134 -2.74 -26.58 13.23
C VAL A 134 -3.32 -25.78 12.04
N PRO A 135 -4.59 -26.00 11.67
CA PRO A 135 -5.28 -25.17 10.68
C PRO A 135 -5.20 -23.68 11.06
N ASN A 136 -5.00 -22.81 10.06
CA ASN A 136 -4.77 -21.36 10.23
C ASN A 136 -5.85 -20.48 9.57
N GLU A 137 -6.97 -21.08 9.18
CA GLU A 137 -8.10 -20.43 8.53
C GLU A 137 -8.67 -19.35 9.45
N ASP A 138 -8.82 -19.66 10.74
CA ASP A 138 -9.34 -18.74 11.76
C ASP A 138 -8.45 -17.49 11.92
N ALA A 139 -7.13 -17.65 11.79
CA ALA A 139 -6.19 -16.53 11.79
C ALA A 139 -6.41 -15.64 10.56
N LEU A 140 -6.63 -16.23 9.38
CA LEU A 140 -6.95 -15.47 8.16
C LEU A 140 -8.34 -14.83 8.21
N GLU A 141 -9.34 -15.51 8.77
CA GLU A 141 -10.69 -14.96 9.02
C GLU A 141 -10.65 -13.75 9.95
N THR A 142 -9.66 -13.69 10.85
CA THR A 142 -9.43 -12.52 11.69
C THR A 142 -8.61 -11.43 10.99
N TRP A 143 -7.64 -11.83 10.14
CA TRP A 143 -6.72 -10.91 9.48
C TRP A 143 -7.37 -10.17 8.31
N LEU A 144 -8.07 -10.87 7.42
CA LEU A 144 -8.62 -10.31 6.17
C LEU A 144 -9.61 -9.17 6.41
N PRO A 145 -10.60 -9.25 7.32
CA PRO A 145 -11.50 -8.13 7.58
C PRO A 145 -10.77 -6.88 8.08
N LYS A 146 -9.72 -7.05 8.89
CA LYS A 146 -8.89 -5.93 9.35
C LYS A 146 -8.09 -5.32 8.20
N HIS A 147 -7.55 -6.15 7.30
CA HIS A 147 -6.87 -5.72 6.09
C HIS A 147 -7.81 -4.98 5.13
N HIS A 148 -9.02 -5.48 4.92
CA HIS A 148 -10.08 -4.81 4.15
C HIS A 148 -10.42 -3.46 4.76
N THR A 149 -10.66 -3.42 6.07
CA THR A 149 -10.97 -2.18 6.80
C THR A 149 -9.86 -1.15 6.61
N ARG A 150 -8.60 -1.54 6.79
CA ARG A 150 -7.45 -0.66 6.53
C ARG A 150 -7.43 -0.21 5.07
N THR A 151 -7.64 -1.12 4.13
CA THR A 151 -7.61 -0.78 2.70
C THR A 151 -8.67 0.25 2.35
N LEU A 152 -9.90 0.07 2.85
CA LEU A 152 -11.04 0.94 2.57
C LEU A 152 -10.99 2.27 3.32
N LEU A 153 -10.49 2.30 4.55
CA LEU A 153 -10.50 3.52 5.38
C LEU A 153 -9.25 4.38 5.20
N VAL A 154 -8.10 3.80 4.84
CA VAL A 154 -6.86 4.56 4.74
C VAL A 154 -6.16 4.43 3.39
N ASN A 155 -5.98 3.23 2.84
CA ASN A 155 -5.20 3.08 1.60
C ASN A 155 -5.91 3.66 0.37
N LEU A 156 -7.17 3.30 0.17
CA LEU A 156 -7.97 3.78 -0.96
C LEU A 156 -8.24 5.29 -0.85
N PRO A 157 -8.65 5.84 0.32
CA PRO A 157 -8.77 7.28 0.49
C PRO A 157 -7.45 8.03 0.27
N ALA A 158 -6.31 7.52 0.76
CA ALA A 158 -5.00 8.13 0.51
C ALA A 158 -4.71 8.21 -1.00
N PHE A 159 -4.90 7.10 -1.71
CA PHE A 159 -4.73 7.05 -3.15
C PHE A 159 -5.64 8.05 -3.87
N LEU A 160 -6.92 8.13 -3.50
CA LEU A 160 -7.87 9.07 -4.12
C LEU A 160 -7.47 10.53 -3.89
N CYS A 161 -7.05 10.89 -2.67
CA CYS A 161 -6.51 12.23 -2.39
C CYS A 161 -5.31 12.55 -3.28
N ILE A 162 -4.36 11.62 -3.39
CA ILE A 162 -3.14 11.80 -4.20
C ILE A 162 -3.47 11.87 -5.70
N PHE A 163 -4.40 11.03 -6.16
CA PHE A 163 -4.88 11.03 -7.54
C PHE A 163 -5.49 12.38 -7.91
N TRP A 164 -6.43 12.87 -7.11
CA TRP A 164 -7.06 14.17 -7.37
C TRP A 164 -6.07 15.33 -7.25
N ALA A 165 -5.15 15.29 -6.28
CA ALA A 165 -4.08 16.28 -6.16
C ALA A 165 -3.21 16.32 -7.43
N THR A 166 -2.85 15.14 -7.94
CA THR A 166 -2.01 15.01 -9.14
C THR A 166 -2.73 15.50 -10.38
N MET A 167 -4.02 15.14 -10.55
CA MET A 167 -4.84 15.62 -11.67
C MET A 167 -4.99 17.14 -11.64
N ALA A 168 -5.31 17.72 -10.47
CA ALA A 168 -5.45 19.15 -10.31
C ALA A 168 -4.11 19.88 -10.53
N THR A 169 -2.99 19.32 -10.05
CA THR A 169 -1.64 19.85 -10.33
C THR A 169 -1.35 19.87 -11.83
N ILE A 170 -1.71 18.81 -12.57
CA ILE A 170 -1.50 18.76 -14.03
C ILE A 170 -2.30 19.89 -14.71
N ILE A 171 -3.51 20.18 -14.23
CA ILE A 171 -4.37 21.25 -14.76
C ILE A 171 -3.81 22.64 -14.41
N GLU A 172 -3.37 22.86 -13.17
CA GLU A 172 -2.73 24.12 -12.72
C GLU A 172 -1.36 24.35 -13.37
N GLY A 173 -0.75 23.28 -13.88
CA GLY A 173 0.59 23.22 -14.43
C GLY A 173 1.57 22.68 -13.40
N LEU A 174 2.54 21.90 -13.87
CA LEU A 174 3.57 21.23 -13.07
C LEU A 174 4.64 22.19 -12.50
N LYS A 175 4.23 23.39 -12.09
CA LYS A 175 5.08 24.42 -11.50
C LYS A 175 5.36 24.18 -10.01
#